data_AF-A0A958NP64-F1
#
_entry.id   AF-A0A958NP64-F1
#
_cell.length_a   1.000
_cell.length_b   1.000
_cell.length_c   1.000
_cell.angle_alpha   90.00
_cell.angle_beta   90.00
_cell.angle_gamma   90.00
#
_symmetry.space_group_name_H-M   'P 1'
#
loop_
_entity.id
_entity.type
_entity.pdbx_description
1 polymer ?
#
loop_
_entity_poly.entity_id
_entity_poly.type
_entity_poly.pdbx_seq_one_letter_code
_entity_poly.pdbx_strand_id
1 'polypeptide(L)'
;MLKWVVFILLYCNLTILTAQEKVKYRKLEYMDFKNEFGSNDTVLAVVDIYFDKRENAAYGEMSFLPITAGLTILPQTRIIGVATSAVALPIFLHGCYTLMKFKKKRLYKTLVAFREEKALPKWLQRKVDKQLVMYKEVQREY
;
A
#
# COMPACT_ATOMS: atom_id res chain seq x y z
N MET A 1 41.90 -18.56 19.65
CA MET A 1 41.43 -17.28 19.06
C MET A 1 40.82 -17.44 17.67
N LEU A 2 41.31 -18.35 16.81
CA LEU A 2 40.79 -18.56 15.45
C LEU A 2 39.28 -18.91 15.36
N LYS A 3 38.73 -19.63 16.35
CA LYS A 3 37.30 -20.02 16.39
C LYS A 3 36.34 -18.84 16.49
N TRP A 4 36.73 -17.74 17.14
CA TRP A 4 35.89 -16.55 17.30
C TRP A 4 35.85 -15.69 16.03
N VAL A 5 36.97 -15.65 15.28
CA VAL A 5 37.06 -14.92 14.00
C VAL A 5 36.16 -15.57 12.95
N VAL A 6 36.11 -16.90 12.90
CA VAL A 6 35.20 -17.64 11.99
C VAL A 6 33.73 -17.38 12.31
N PHE A 7 33.38 -17.28 13.60
CA PHE A 7 32.01 -16.98 14.03
C PHE A 7 31.58 -15.55 13.65
N ILE A 8 32.49 -14.57 13.79
CA ILE A 8 32.25 -13.18 13.39
C ILE A 8 32.09 -13.06 11.88
N LEU A 9 32.92 -13.76 11.09
CA LEU A 9 32.80 -13.78 9.64
C LEU A 9 31.51 -14.45 9.17
N LEU A 10 31.05 -15.51 9.85
CA LEU A 10 29.77 -16.15 9.55
C LEU A 10 28.57 -15.21 9.83
N TYR A 11 28.60 -14.47 10.93
CA TYR A 11 27.57 -13.49 11.28
C TYR A 11 27.57 -12.26 10.34
N CYS A 12 28.74 -11.79 9.90
CA CYS A 12 28.84 -10.69 8.94
C CYS A 12 28.27 -11.04 7.56
N ASN A 13 28.44 -12.28 7.10
CA ASN A 13 27.86 -12.68 5.81
C ASN A 13 26.33 -12.85 5.88
N LEU A 14 25.79 -13.20 7.05
CA LEU A 14 24.35 -13.36 7.24
C LEU A 14 23.61 -12.01 7.20
N THR A 15 24.22 -10.93 7.71
CA THR A 15 23.61 -9.59 7.67
C THR A 15 23.61 -8.99 6.26
N ILE A 16 24.68 -9.21 5.48
CA ILE A 16 24.81 -8.70 4.11
C ILE A 16 23.74 -9.32 3.18
N LEU A 17 23.38 -10.60 3.37
CA LEU A 17 22.34 -11.25 2.56
C LEU A 17 20.93 -10.65 2.78
N THR A 18 20.67 -10.03 3.94
CA THR A 18 19.39 -9.38 4.23
C THR A 18 19.30 -7.92 3.77
N ALA A 19 20.44 -7.36 3.34
CA ALA A 19 20.59 -5.99 2.87
C ALA A 19 20.41 -5.83 1.36
N GLN A 20 19.61 -6.71 0.73
CA GLN A 20 19.07 -6.43 -0.60
C GLN A 20 18.40 -5.05 -0.56
N GLU A 21 18.90 -4.13 -1.39
CA GLU A 21 18.38 -2.78 -1.58
C GLU A 21 16.89 -2.84 -1.90
N LYS A 22 16.08 -2.78 -0.85
CA LYS A 22 14.65 -2.56 -0.97
C LYS A 22 14.54 -1.11 -1.37
N VAL A 23 14.39 -0.85 -2.68
CA VAL A 23 13.77 0.36 -3.21
C VAL A 23 12.71 0.77 -2.19
N LYS A 24 12.79 1.97 -1.63
CA LYS A 24 11.91 2.42 -0.55
C LYS A 24 10.51 2.67 -1.13
N TYR A 25 9.80 1.60 -1.50
CA TYR A 25 8.40 1.57 -1.98
C TYR A 25 7.43 2.23 -1.00
N ARG A 26 7.86 2.46 0.25
CA ARG A 26 7.14 3.25 1.25
C ARG A 26 7.08 4.73 0.89
N LYS A 27 8.16 5.30 0.35
CA LYS A 27 8.29 6.72 0.01
C LYS A 27 7.72 7.08 -1.37
N LEU A 28 7.62 6.11 -2.28
CA LEU A 28 7.11 6.34 -3.63
C LEU A 28 5.65 6.82 -3.60
N GLU A 29 5.40 7.97 -4.21
CA GLU A 29 4.09 8.56 -4.41
C GLU A 29 3.50 8.14 -5.78
N TYR A 30 2.24 8.49 -6.04
CA TYR A 30 1.57 8.12 -7.30
C TYR A 30 2.39 8.53 -8.53
N MET A 31 2.90 9.78 -8.52
CA MET A 31 3.72 10.31 -9.59
C MET A 31 5.03 9.56 -9.76
N ASP A 32 5.63 9.08 -8.67
CA ASP A 32 6.87 8.29 -8.75
C ASP A 32 6.60 6.95 -9.44
N PHE A 33 5.49 6.27 -9.10
CA PHE A 33 5.10 5.03 -9.78
C PHE A 33 4.78 5.25 -11.26
N LYS A 34 4.15 6.38 -11.60
CA LYS A 34 3.86 6.76 -12.97
C LYS A 34 5.13 7.06 -13.77
N ASN A 35 6.09 7.76 -13.18
CA ASN A 35 7.34 8.09 -13.86
C ASN A 35 8.25 6.87 -14.02
N GLU A 36 8.28 5.96 -13.05
CA GLU A 36 9.17 4.78 -13.06
C GLU A 36 8.61 3.61 -13.89
N PHE A 37 7.28 3.47 -13.98
CA PHE A 37 6.62 2.33 -14.62
C PHE A 37 5.59 2.70 -15.71
N GLY A 38 5.22 3.98 -15.86
CA GLY A 38 4.10 4.44 -16.71
C GLY A 38 4.37 4.51 -18.21
N SER A 39 5.18 3.60 -18.75
CA SER A 39 5.43 3.50 -20.20
C SER A 39 4.32 2.79 -20.98
N ASN A 40 3.34 2.17 -20.30
CA ASN A 40 2.27 1.40 -20.92
C ASN A 40 0.92 1.71 -20.24
N ASP A 41 -0.13 1.92 -21.03
CA ASP A 41 -1.50 2.19 -20.58
C ASP A 41 -2.04 1.12 -19.61
N THR A 42 -1.62 -0.13 -19.82
CA THR A 42 -1.96 -1.25 -18.94
C THR A 42 -1.35 -1.06 -17.55
N VAL A 43 -0.11 -0.56 -17.48
CA VAL A 43 0.59 -0.32 -16.22
C VAL A 43 0.00 0.88 -15.50
N LEU A 44 -0.35 1.94 -16.24
CA LEU A 44 -1.05 3.10 -15.70
C LEU A 44 -2.39 2.69 -15.07
N ALA A 45 -3.19 1.88 -15.78
CA ALA A 45 -4.45 1.34 -15.25
C ALA A 45 -4.24 0.47 -14.00
N VAL A 46 -3.17 -0.34 -13.95
CA VAL A 46 -2.82 -1.10 -12.73
C VAL A 46 -2.51 -0.17 -11.56
N VAL A 47 -1.72 0.88 -11.77
CA VAL A 47 -1.43 1.87 -10.73
C VAL A 47 -2.73 2.53 -10.27
N ASP A 48 -3.57 2.98 -11.18
CA ASP A 48 -4.86 3.62 -10.86
C ASP A 48 -5.77 2.68 -10.06
N ILE A 49 -5.90 1.40 -10.43
CA ILE A 49 -6.72 0.43 -9.66
C ILE A 49 -6.23 0.27 -8.21
N TYR A 50 -4.92 0.27 -7.99
CA TYR A 50 -4.36 0.11 -6.65
C TYR A 50 -4.49 1.39 -5.80
N PHE A 51 -4.44 2.57 -6.43
CA PHE A 51 -4.65 3.86 -5.76
C PHE A 51 -6.14 4.18 -5.56
N ASP A 52 -7.02 3.82 -6.47
CA ASP A 52 -8.47 3.93 -6.31
C ASP A 52 -8.98 3.02 -5.18
N LYS A 53 -8.48 1.77 -5.11
CA LYS A 53 -8.69 0.89 -3.94
C LYS A 53 -8.10 1.43 -2.63
N ARG A 54 -7.18 2.39 -2.66
CA ARG A 54 -6.70 3.04 -1.44
C ARG A 54 -7.76 4.00 -0.93
N GLU A 55 -8.32 4.82 -1.79
CA GLU A 55 -9.38 5.78 -1.43
C GLU A 55 -10.66 5.05 -1.04
N ASN A 56 -11.10 4.07 -1.84
CA ASN A 56 -12.36 3.37 -1.63
C ASN A 56 -12.32 2.30 -0.52
N ALA A 57 -11.19 1.62 -0.27
CA ALA A 57 -11.12 0.62 0.82
C ALA A 57 -10.73 1.22 2.18
N ALA A 58 -10.27 2.47 2.24
CA ALA A 58 -10.04 3.15 3.51
C ALA A 58 -11.36 3.41 4.27
N TYR A 59 -12.48 3.59 3.58
CA TYR A 59 -13.79 3.85 4.20
C TYR A 59 -14.23 2.79 5.22
N GLY A 60 -13.91 1.50 4.97
CA GLY A 60 -14.33 0.41 5.85
C GLY A 60 -13.56 0.32 7.17
N GLU A 61 -12.24 0.46 7.12
CA GLU A 61 -11.36 0.40 8.30
C GLU A 61 -11.29 1.75 9.04
N MET A 62 -11.63 2.86 8.37
CA MET A 62 -11.73 4.19 8.98
C MET A 62 -13.00 4.43 9.80
N SER A 63 -13.92 3.46 9.84
CA SER A 63 -15.21 3.53 10.55
C SER A 63 -15.11 3.64 12.08
N PHE A 64 -13.96 3.32 12.69
CA PHE A 64 -13.73 3.51 14.13
C PHE A 64 -13.66 4.99 14.56
N LEU A 65 -13.22 5.89 13.68
CA LEU A 65 -13.12 7.32 13.97
C LEU A 65 -14.49 8.00 14.07
N PRO A 66 -15.45 7.79 13.14
CA PRO A 66 -16.83 8.27 13.29
C PRO A 66 -17.51 7.80 14.57
N ILE A 67 -17.29 6.54 14.99
CA ILE A 67 -17.90 5.98 16.20
C ILE A 67 -17.34 6.64 17.46
N THR A 68 -16.02 6.80 17.55
CA THR A 68 -15.38 7.49 18.69
C THR A 68 -15.66 9.00 18.69
N ALA A 69 -15.80 9.63 17.52
CA ALA A 69 -16.27 11.00 17.38
C ALA A 69 -17.73 11.17 17.84
N GLY A 70 -18.62 10.21 17.52
CA GLY A 70 -20.00 10.22 18.02
C GLY A 70 -20.08 10.13 19.54
N LEU A 71 -19.24 9.31 20.17
CA LEU A 71 -19.21 9.12 21.62
C LEU A 71 -18.65 10.32 22.40
N THR A 72 -17.81 11.15 21.77
CA THR A 72 -17.24 12.36 22.39
C THR A 72 -18.18 13.58 22.31
N ILE A 73 -19.12 13.60 21.37
CA ILE A 73 -20.13 14.66 21.21
C ILE A 73 -21.26 14.50 22.24
N LEU A 74 -21.61 13.26 22.60
CA LEU A 74 -22.67 13.00 23.57
C LEU A 74 -22.21 13.31 25.01
N PRO A 75 -22.94 14.18 25.74
CA PRO A 75 -22.51 14.64 27.07
C PRO A 75 -22.43 13.53 28.11
N GLN A 76 -23.28 12.49 28.01
CA GLN A 76 -23.30 11.36 28.94
C GLN A 76 -22.09 10.42 28.79
N THR A 77 -21.53 10.27 27.58
CA THR A 77 -20.45 9.31 27.28
C THR A 77 -19.10 9.98 27.02
N ARG A 78 -19.00 11.30 27.18
CA ARG A 78 -17.85 12.12 26.80
C ARG A 78 -16.52 11.64 27.38
N ILE A 79 -16.49 11.26 28.67
CA ILE A 79 -15.26 10.80 29.34
C ILE A 79 -14.78 9.48 28.73
N ILE A 80 -15.70 8.56 28.44
CA ILE A 80 -15.42 7.27 27.80
C ILE A 80 -14.95 7.50 26.36
N GLY A 81 -15.58 8.44 25.64
CA GLY A 81 -15.18 8.83 24.28
C GLY A 81 -13.75 9.40 24.24
N VAL A 82 -13.38 10.26 25.19
CA VAL A 82 -12.03 10.84 25.25
C VAL A 82 -11.00 9.77 25.58
N ALA A 83 -11.24 8.94 26.59
CA ALA A 83 -10.33 7.86 26.98
C ALA A 83 -10.11 6.83 25.85
N THR A 84 -11.19 6.43 25.18
CA THR A 84 -11.12 5.48 24.06
C THR A 84 -10.43 6.08 22.85
N SER A 85 -10.66 7.36 22.53
CA SER A 85 -9.98 8.05 21.43
C SER A 85 -8.46 8.14 21.63
N ALA A 86 -7.99 8.36 22.87
CA ALA A 86 -6.56 8.44 23.18
C ALA A 86 -5.80 7.13 22.90
N VAL A 87 -6.46 5.98 23.05
CA VAL A 87 -5.89 4.64 22.77
C VAL A 87 -6.14 4.23 21.31
N ALA A 88 -7.32 4.54 20.78
CA ALA A 88 -7.72 4.16 19.43
C ALA A 88 -6.91 4.91 18.36
N LEU A 89 -6.65 6.20 18.55
CA LEU A 89 -5.92 7.03 17.57
C LEU A 89 -4.52 6.49 17.21
N PRO A 90 -3.61 6.21 18.16
CA PRO A 90 -2.28 5.70 17.81
C PRO A 90 -2.34 4.32 17.15
N ILE A 91 -3.23 3.42 17.61
CA ILE A 91 -3.43 2.10 17.01
C ILE A 91 -3.96 2.22 15.58
N PHE A 92 -4.90 3.15 15.37
CA PHE A 92 -5.51 3.43 14.09
C PHE A 92 -4.53 4.05 13.09
N LEU A 93 -3.75 5.05 13.52
CA LEU A 93 -2.71 5.66 12.70
C LEU A 93 -1.65 4.63 12.31
N HIS A 94 -1.24 3.78 13.25
CA HIS A 94 -0.33 2.67 12.98
C HIS A 94 -0.93 1.65 12.01
N GLY A 95 -2.21 1.29 12.17
CA GLY A 95 -2.96 0.43 11.26
C GLY A 95 -3.02 1.00 9.84
N CYS A 96 -3.47 2.24 9.70
CA CYS A 96 -3.50 2.96 8.42
C CYS A 96 -2.13 3.00 7.75
N TYR A 97 -1.09 3.32 8.52
CA TYR A 97 0.27 3.39 8.02
C TYR A 97 0.82 2.04 7.54
N THR A 98 0.60 0.98 8.32
CA THR A 98 1.01 -0.38 7.94
C THR A 98 0.24 -0.88 6.73
N LEU A 99 -1.07 -0.66 6.66
CA LEU A 99 -1.90 -1.01 5.53
C LEU A 99 -1.44 -0.31 4.24
N MET A 100 -1.16 1.00 4.33
CA MET A 100 -0.62 1.77 3.21
C MET A 100 0.73 1.22 2.74
N LYS A 101 1.62 0.86 3.67
CA LYS A 101 2.90 0.20 3.36
C LYS A 101 2.70 -1.12 2.63
N PHE A 102 1.78 -1.98 3.09
CA PHE A 102 1.52 -3.28 2.47
C PHE A 102 0.89 -3.15 1.08
N LYS A 103 -0.05 -2.21 0.89
CA LYS A 103 -0.65 -1.93 -0.43
C LYS A 103 0.39 -1.47 -1.44
N LYS A 104 1.25 -0.49 -1.09
CA LYS A 104 2.34 -0.02 -1.97
C LYS A 104 3.34 -1.14 -2.29
N LYS A 105 3.69 -1.99 -1.31
CA LYS A 105 4.54 -3.17 -1.53
C LYS A 105 3.92 -4.17 -2.51
N ARG A 106 2.61 -4.40 -2.40
CA ARG A 106 1.87 -5.31 -3.29
C ARG A 106 1.78 -4.75 -4.71
N LEU A 107 1.55 -3.44 -4.86
CA LEU A 107 1.60 -2.75 -6.15
C LEU A 107 2.97 -2.93 -6.80
N TYR A 108 4.05 -2.56 -6.10
CA TYR A 108 5.42 -2.70 -6.60
C TYR A 108 5.72 -4.13 -7.06
N LYS A 109 5.42 -5.15 -6.23
CA LYS A 109 5.62 -6.55 -6.62
C LYS A 109 4.84 -6.93 -7.88
N THR A 110 3.63 -6.42 -8.05
CA THR A 110 2.80 -6.69 -9.23
C THR A 110 3.40 -6.05 -10.47
N LEU A 111 3.93 -4.82 -10.36
CA LEU A 111 4.57 -4.10 -11.46
C LEU A 111 5.89 -4.75 -11.88
N VAL A 112 6.71 -5.18 -10.92
CA VAL A 112 7.95 -5.91 -11.18
C VAL A 112 7.65 -7.26 -11.85
N ALA A 113 6.72 -8.05 -11.30
CA ALA A 113 6.32 -9.32 -11.90
C ALA A 113 5.75 -9.13 -13.32
N PHE A 114 5.00 -8.05 -13.57
CA PHE A 114 4.53 -7.74 -14.91
C PHE A 114 5.67 -7.38 -15.88
N ARG A 115 6.69 -6.66 -15.41
CA ARG A 115 7.87 -6.34 -16.23
C ARG A 115 8.64 -7.61 -16.63
N GLU A 116 8.76 -8.57 -15.72
CA GLU A 116 9.51 -9.82 -15.92
C GLU A 116 8.71 -10.87 -16.73
N GLU A 117 7.46 -11.14 -16.35
CA GLU A 117 6.65 -12.23 -16.91
C GLU A 117 5.71 -11.77 -18.05
N LYS A 118 5.54 -10.45 -18.23
CA LYS A 118 4.54 -9.82 -19.13
C LYS A 118 3.09 -10.28 -18.89
N ALA A 119 2.84 -10.96 -17.78
CA ALA A 119 1.54 -11.49 -17.42
C ALA A 119 1.04 -10.82 -16.14
N LEU A 120 -0.24 -10.45 -16.13
CA LEU A 120 -0.93 -9.96 -14.94
C LEU A 120 -1.75 -11.11 -14.34
N PRO A 121 -1.93 -11.15 -13.01
CA PRO A 121 -2.81 -12.13 -12.41
C PRO A 121 -4.26 -11.93 -12.90
N LYS A 122 -4.97 -13.03 -13.19
CA LYS A 122 -6.30 -13.03 -13.84
C LYS A 122 -7.33 -12.10 -13.18
N TRP A 123 -7.32 -11.99 -11.85
CA TRP A 123 -8.25 -11.12 -11.11
C TRP A 123 -7.98 -9.63 -11.37
N LEU A 124 -6.74 -9.26 -11.68
CA LEU A 124 -6.32 -7.90 -11.97
C LEU A 124 -6.52 -7.56 -13.45
N GLN A 125 -6.25 -8.51 -14.36
CA GLN A 125 -6.53 -8.36 -15.79
C GLN A 125 -7.97 -7.93 -16.04
N ARG A 126 -8.95 -8.66 -15.48
CA ARG A 126 -10.38 -8.32 -15.62
C ARG A 126 -10.72 -6.89 -15.19
N LYS A 127 -10.00 -6.34 -14.21
CA LYS A 127 -10.21 -4.97 -13.72
C LYS A 127 -9.57 -3.94 -14.62
N VAL A 128 -8.35 -4.22 -15.08
CA VAL A 128 -7.62 -3.40 -16.05
C VAL A 128 -8.39 -3.32 -17.35
N ASP A 129 -8.86 -4.45 -17.89
CA ASP A 129 -9.65 -4.51 -19.12
C ASP A 129 -10.91 -3.65 -19.00
N LYS A 130 -11.62 -3.74 -17.87
CA LYS A 130 -12.81 -2.91 -17.61
C LYS A 130 -12.48 -1.41 -17.60
N GLN A 131 -11.37 -1.02 -16.99
CA GLN A 131 -10.93 0.38 -16.98
C GLN A 131 -10.52 0.87 -18.38
N LEU A 132 -9.80 0.04 -19.15
CA LEU A 132 -9.39 0.37 -20.51
C LEU A 132 -10.60 0.52 -21.44
N VAL A 133 -11.65 -0.30 -21.27
CA VAL A 133 -12.91 -0.14 -22.01
C VAL A 133 -13.55 1.20 -21.67
N MET A 134 -13.66 1.56 -20.40
CA MET A 134 -14.21 2.86 -19.98
C MET A 134 -13.43 4.04 -20.56
N TYR A 135 -12.10 4.00 -20.56
CA TYR A 135 -11.30 5.06 -21.18
C TYR A 135 -11.54 5.19 -22.69
N LYS A 136 -11.69 4.07 -23.40
CA LYS A 136 -12.01 4.06 -24.83
C LYS A 136 -13.43 4.52 -25.16
N GLU A 137 -14.37 4.38 -24.23
CA GLU A 137 -15.73 4.89 -24.37
C GLU A 137 -15.74 6.41 -24.18
N VAL A 138 -15.10 6.90 -23.11
CA VAL A 138 -14.96 8.34 -22.85
C VAL A 138 -14.23 9.06 -24.00
N GLN A 139 -13.15 8.50 -24.54
CA GLN A 139 -12.45 9.08 -25.69
C GLN A 139 -13.27 9.10 -26.99
N ARG A 140 -14.34 8.31 -27.11
CA ARG A 140 -15.22 8.29 -28.28
C ARG A 140 -16.36 9.29 -28.19
N GLU A 141 -16.66 9.81 -27.00
CA GLU A 141 -17.69 10.82 -26.76
C GLU A 141 -17.19 12.27 -26.94
N TYR A 142 -15.87 12.47 -27.07
CA TYR A 142 -15.21 13.76 -27.37
C TYR A 142 -14.59 13.75 -28.77
#